data_AF-A0A7S3I5E7-F1
#
_entry.id   AF-A0A7S3I5E7-F1
#
_cell.length_a   1.000
_cell.length_b   1.000
_cell.length_c   1.000
_cell.angle_alpha   90.00
_cell.angle_beta   90.00
_cell.angle_gamma   90.00
#
_symmetry.space_group_name_H-M   'P 1'
#
loop_
_entity.id
_entity.type
_entity.pdbx_description
1 polymer ?
#
loop_
_entity_poly.entity_id
_entity_poly.type
_entity_poly.pdbx_seq_one_letter_code
_entity_poly.pdbx_strand_id
1 'polypeptide(L)'
;GYETTVMMRSIPLRGFDQQMAGICKTYMQEHGIHFTEGAVPTAVAALPSGAKKVVWKYSDGTEASAEYDTVLLAIGRDVCTSDIGIEKTGVVLSKNGKIPVNDER
;
A
#
# COMPACT_ATOMS: atom_id res chain seq x y z
N GLY A 1 -12.73 7.65 17.99
CA GLY A 1 -12.13 6.94 16.85
C GLY A 1 -10.93 6.16 17.33
N TYR A 2 -10.34 5.31 16.50
CA TYR A 2 -9.07 4.65 16.80
C TYR A 2 -7.91 5.56 16.35
N GLU A 3 -6.82 5.59 17.12
CA GLU A 3 -5.58 6.23 16.66
C GLU A 3 -5.08 5.51 15.41
N THR A 4 -4.84 6.27 14.35
CA THR A 4 -4.55 5.74 13.02
C THR A 4 -3.37 6.48 12.42
N THR A 5 -2.41 5.71 11.91
CA THR A 5 -1.25 6.21 11.17
C THR A 5 -1.24 5.63 9.77
N VAL A 6 -1.09 6.49 8.76
CA VAL A 6 -0.91 6.10 7.35
C VAL A 6 0.57 6.24 6.99
N MET A 7 1.19 5.14 6.58
CA MET A 7 2.56 5.15 6.07
C MET A 7 2.56 5.20 4.54
N MET A 8 3.33 6.10 3.96
CA MET A 8 3.43 6.26 2.51
C MET A 8 4.88 6.45 2.05
N ARG A 9 5.25 5.71 1.01
CA ARG A 9 6.59 5.79 0.39
C ARG A 9 6.81 7.09 -0.38
N SER A 10 5.77 7.63 -1.02
CA SER A 10 5.85 8.80 -1.91
C SER A 10 4.56 9.63 -1.80
N ILE A 11 4.17 10.32 -2.88
CA ILE A 11 2.89 11.04 -3.03
C ILE A 11 1.63 10.18 -2.76
N PRO A 12 0.54 10.80 -2.24
CA PRO A 12 -0.75 10.14 -2.05
C PRO A 12 -1.50 10.01 -3.39
N LEU A 13 -2.34 8.98 -3.51
CA LEU A 13 -3.26 8.79 -4.65
C LEU A 13 -2.58 8.97 -6.03
N ARG A 14 -1.45 8.29 -6.24
CA ARG A 14 -0.74 8.34 -7.53
C ARG A 14 -1.68 7.98 -8.69
N GLY A 15 -1.73 8.84 -9.70
CA GLY A 15 -2.66 8.72 -10.84
C GLY A 15 -3.88 9.63 -10.75
N PHE A 16 -4.09 10.29 -9.60
CA PHE A 16 -5.09 11.35 -9.43
C PHE A 16 -4.44 12.74 -9.50
N ASP A 17 -5.28 13.77 -9.59
CA ASP A 17 -4.86 15.16 -9.42
C ASP A 17 -4.14 15.36 -8.08
N GLN A 18 -2.93 15.92 -8.14
CA GLN A 18 -2.05 16.00 -6.97
C GLN A 18 -2.42 17.13 -6.01
N GLN A 19 -3.04 18.21 -6.49
CA GLN A 19 -3.57 19.25 -5.62
C GLN A 19 -4.72 18.70 -4.80
N MET A 20 -5.65 17.98 -5.46
CA MET A 20 -6.79 17.37 -4.79
C MET A 20 -6.37 16.28 -3.80
N ALA A 21 -5.40 15.43 -4.17
CA ALA A 21 -4.84 14.42 -3.27
C ALA A 21 -4.19 15.06 -2.03
N GLY A 22 -3.51 16.21 -2.21
CA GLY A 22 -2.97 17.01 -1.12
C GLY A 22 -4.04 17.52 -0.17
N ILE A 23 -5.13 18.09 -0.71
CA ILE A 23 -6.27 18.57 0.10
C ILE A 23 -6.88 17.44 0.93
N CYS A 24 -7.11 16.26 0.34
CA CYS A 24 -7.63 15.10 1.08
C CYS A 24 -6.71 14.69 2.23
N LYS A 25 -5.39 14.62 1.97
CA LYS A 25 -4.40 14.30 3.00
C LYS A 25 -4.38 15.34 4.12
N THR A 26 -4.35 16.64 3.79
CA THR A 26 -4.37 17.73 4.77
C THR A 26 -5.62 17.65 5.64
N TYR A 27 -6.79 17.46 5.02
CA TYR A 27 -8.03 17.25 5.75
C TYR A 27 -7.94 16.07 6.72
N MET A 28 -7.41 14.92 6.28
CA MET A 28 -7.20 13.75 7.15
C MET A 28 -6.27 14.05 8.34
N GLN A 29 -5.19 14.81 8.11
CA GLN A 29 -4.25 15.22 9.15
C GLN A 29 -4.90 16.15 10.19
N GLU A 30 -5.64 17.16 9.72
CA GLU A 30 -6.38 18.09 10.58
C GLU A 30 -7.43 17.38 11.44
N HIS A 31 -7.89 16.20 11.01
CA HIS A 31 -8.88 15.38 11.72
C HIS A 31 -8.26 14.19 12.48
N GLY A 32 -6.95 14.22 12.74
CA GLY A 32 -6.28 13.33 13.69
C GLY A 32 -5.63 12.08 13.10
N ILE A 33 -5.52 11.97 11.77
CA ILE A 33 -4.77 10.88 11.13
C ILE A 33 -3.30 11.28 10.99
N HIS A 34 -2.41 10.46 11.56
CA HIS A 34 -0.98 10.68 11.47
C HIS A 34 -0.44 10.15 10.15
N PHE A 35 0.57 10.81 9.57
CA PHE A 35 1.21 10.35 8.34
C PHE A 35 2.71 10.14 8.56
N THR A 36 3.20 8.95 8.23
CA THR A 36 4.63 8.64 8.15
C THR A 36 5.03 8.64 6.68
N GLU A 37 5.66 9.73 6.24
CA GLU A 37 5.98 9.95 4.83
C GLU A 37 7.41 9.55 4.49
N GLY A 38 7.65 9.21 3.22
CA GLY A 38 8.98 8.82 2.74
C GLY A 38 9.49 7.51 3.35
N ALA A 39 8.59 6.68 3.88
CA ALA A 39 8.92 5.49 4.65
C ALA A 39 8.42 4.21 3.99
N VAL A 40 9.13 3.10 4.21
CA VAL A 40 8.77 1.76 3.76
C VAL A 40 8.91 0.78 4.91
N PRO A 41 7.87 -0.01 5.24
CA PRO A 41 8.00 -1.03 6.27
C PRO A 41 8.97 -2.12 5.81
N THR A 42 9.87 -2.52 6.69
CA THR A 42 10.89 -3.55 6.47
C THR A 42 10.60 -4.82 7.26
N ALA A 43 9.88 -4.72 8.38
CA ALA A 43 9.46 -5.87 9.17
C ALA A 43 8.17 -5.61 9.94
N VAL A 44 7.37 -6.67 10.13
CA VAL A 44 6.21 -6.68 11.04
C VAL A 44 6.31 -7.94 11.89
N ALA A 45 6.40 -7.79 13.22
CA ALA A 45 6.52 -8.89 14.16
C ALA A 45 5.42 -8.84 15.21
N ALA A 46 4.81 -9.99 15.50
CA ALA A 46 3.86 -10.11 16.61
C ALA A 46 4.62 -10.16 17.95
N LEU A 47 4.14 -9.40 18.93
CA LEU A 47 4.67 -9.36 20.28
C LEU A 47 3.87 -10.29 21.21
N PRO A 48 4.41 -10.70 22.37
CA PRO A 48 3.67 -11.50 23.35
C PRO A 48 2.38 -10.84 23.85
N SER A 49 2.29 -9.52 23.80
CA SER A 49 1.08 -8.75 24.13
C SER A 49 -0.05 -8.88 23.09
N GLY A 50 0.23 -9.43 21.90
CA GLY A 50 -0.68 -9.45 20.74
C GLY A 50 -0.50 -8.26 19.79
N ALA A 51 0.18 -7.20 20.23
CA ALA A 51 0.52 -6.05 19.40
C ALA A 51 1.53 -6.42 18.29
N LYS A 52 1.63 -5.58 17.28
CA LYS A 52 2.49 -5.75 16.11
C LYS A 52 3.54 -4.65 16.11
N LYS A 53 4.81 -5.03 16.30
CA LYS A 53 5.92 -4.12 16.10
C LYS A 53 6.21 -3.99 14.62
N VAL A 54 6.07 -2.79 14.09
CA VAL A 54 6.41 -2.44 12.70
C VAL A 54 7.73 -1.70 12.71
N VAL A 55 8.68 -2.16 11.91
CA VAL A 55 9.95 -1.46 11.64
C VAL A 55 9.88 -0.93 10.21
N TRP A 56 10.34 0.30 10.00
CA TRP A 56 10.40 0.92 8.69
C TRP A 56 11.68 1.71 8.49
N LYS A 57 11.99 1.94 7.22
CA LYS A 57 13.15 2.70 6.78
C LYS A 57 12.71 3.91 5.97
N TYR A 58 13.30 5.06 6.23
CA TYR A 58 13.13 6.28 5.46
C TYR A 58 14.06 6.30 4.25
N SER A 59 13.76 7.17 3.28
CA SER A 59 14.58 7.33 2.07
C SER A 59 16.03 7.77 2.35
N ASP A 60 16.27 8.45 3.47
CA ASP A 60 17.62 8.85 3.92
C ASP A 60 18.41 7.71 4.57
N GLY A 61 17.80 6.53 4.72
CA GLY A 61 18.41 5.35 5.29
C GLY A 61 18.18 5.18 6.79
N THR A 62 17.59 6.17 7.47
CA THR A 62 17.25 6.06 8.90
C THR A 62 16.12 5.06 9.12
N GLU A 63 16.09 4.47 10.32
CA GLU A 63 15.10 3.47 10.69
C GLU A 63 14.34 3.91 11.93
N ALA A 64 13.05 3.55 11.98
CA ALA A 64 12.19 3.76 13.13
C ALA A 64 11.24 2.58 13.30
N SER A 65 10.61 2.52 14.48
CA SER A 65 9.63 1.48 14.78
C SER A 65 8.55 1.97 15.73
N ALA A 66 7.37 1.36 15.64
CA ALA A 66 6.25 1.59 16.55
C ALA A 66 5.41 0.32 16.66
N GLU A 67 4.58 0.26 17.70
CA GLU A 67 3.68 -0.84 17.98
C GLU A 67 2.24 -0.46 17.61
N TYR A 68 1.52 -1.39 16.99
CA TYR A 68 0.13 -1.22 16.56
C TYR A 68 -0.67 -2.48 16.86
N ASP A 69 -1.95 -2.34 17.20
CA ASP A 69 -2.84 -3.51 17.35
C ASP A 69 -3.11 -4.18 15.99
N THR A 70 -3.27 -3.35 14.95
CA THR A 70 -3.60 -3.79 13.59
C THR A 70 -2.69 -3.12 12.57
N VAL A 71 -2.23 -3.92 11.59
CA VAL A 71 -1.47 -3.43 10.43
C VAL A 71 -2.23 -3.83 9.17
N LEU A 72 -2.69 -2.85 8.40
CA LEU A 72 -3.39 -3.06 7.13
C LEU A 72 -2.45 -2.77 5.97
N LEU A 73 -2.21 -3.77 5.12
CA LEU A 73 -1.41 -3.62 3.90
C LEU A 73 -2.30 -3.27 2.71
N ALA A 74 -2.52 -1.97 2.48
CA ALA A 74 -3.27 -1.44 1.34
C ALA A 74 -2.35 -0.89 0.24
N ILE A 75 -1.39 -1.71 -0.23
CA ILE A 75 -0.26 -1.28 -1.08
C ILE A 75 -0.43 -1.54 -2.58
N GLY A 76 -1.61 -2.03 -3.00
CA GLY A 76 -1.89 -2.38 -4.38
C GLY A 76 -2.70 -3.66 -4.48
N ARG A 77 -2.88 -4.14 -5.71
CA ARG A 77 -3.57 -5.40 -6.01
C ARG A 77 -2.81 -6.10 -7.12
N ASP A 78 -2.57 -7.38 -6.94
CA ASP A 78 -2.04 -8.24 -7.99
C ASP A 78 -3.16 -8.78 -8.87
N VAL A 79 -2.78 -9.18 -10.09
CA VAL A 79 -3.65 -9.89 -11.01
C VAL A 79 -3.85 -11.33 -10.52
N CYS A 80 -5.07 -11.86 -10.65
CA CYS A 80 -5.42 -13.21 -10.20
C CYS A 80 -5.67 -14.15 -11.40
N THR A 81 -4.67 -14.30 -12.27
CA THR A 81 -4.79 -15.07 -13.52
C THR A 81 -4.18 -16.47 -13.45
N SER A 82 -3.45 -16.82 -12.40
CA SER A 82 -2.79 -18.13 -12.27
C SER A 82 -3.76 -19.29 -12.02
N ASP A 83 -4.85 -19.06 -11.31
CA ASP A 83 -5.67 -20.15 -10.73
C ASP A 83 -6.93 -20.45 -11.54
N ILE A 84 -7.04 -19.88 -12.74
CA ILE A 84 -8.20 -20.05 -13.63
C ILE A 84 -7.91 -20.99 -14.81
N GLY A 85 -6.75 -21.65 -14.83
CA GLY A 85 -6.35 -22.58 -15.89
C GLY A 85 -6.02 -21.90 -17.22
N ILE A 86 -5.58 -20.64 -17.18
CA ILE A 86 -5.34 -19.82 -18.38
C ILE A 86 -4.23 -20.39 -19.28
N GLU A 87 -3.29 -21.13 -18.70
CA GLU A 87 -2.23 -21.84 -19.41
C GLU A 87 -2.75 -22.88 -20.40
N LYS A 88 -4.01 -23.32 -20.24
CA LYS A 88 -4.66 -24.33 -21.10
C LYS A 88 -5.42 -23.73 -22.29
N THR A 89 -5.56 -22.40 -22.35
CA THR A 89 -6.43 -21.73 -23.34
C THR A 89 -5.66 -21.11 -24.51
N GLY A 90 -4.33 -21.13 -24.47
CA GLY A 90 -3.48 -20.45 -25.47
C GLY A 90 -3.42 -18.92 -25.29
N VAL A 91 -4.06 -18.37 -24.26
CA VAL A 91 -4.03 -16.92 -23.96
C VAL A 91 -2.65 -16.55 -23.40
N VAL A 92 -1.99 -15.60 -24.06
CA VAL A 92 -0.68 -15.09 -23.64
C VAL A 92 -0.86 -13.85 -22.78
N LEU A 93 -0.37 -13.92 -21.55
CA LEU A 93 -0.40 -12.79 -20.60
C LEU A 93 0.64 -11.71 -20.97
N SER A 94 0.32 -10.46 -20.64
CA SER A 94 1.28 -9.36 -20.70
C SER A 94 2.36 -9.47 -19.61
N LYS A 95 3.41 -8.65 -19.70
CA LYS A 95 4.50 -8.62 -18.69
C LYS A 95 4.03 -8.35 -17.26
N ASN A 96 2.90 -7.67 -17.07
CA ASN A 96 2.30 -7.41 -15.76
C ASN A 96 1.19 -8.41 -15.40
N GLY A 97 1.13 -9.55 -16.09
CA GLY A 97 0.21 -10.67 -15.85
C GLY A 97 -1.26 -10.39 -16.20
N LYS A 98 -1.55 -9.25 -16.84
CA LYS A 98 -2.89 -8.91 -17.32
C LYS A 98 -3.21 -9.68 -18.60
N ILE A 99 -4.49 -9.92 -18.85
CA ILE A 99 -4.98 -10.47 -20.11
C ILE A 99 -5.07 -9.32 -21.13
N PRO A 100 -4.35 -9.39 -22.26
CA PRO A 100 -4.51 -8.43 -23.34
C PRO A 100 -5.91 -8.53 -23.96
N VAL A 101 -6.53 -7.39 -24.24
CA VAL A 101 -7.83 -7.29 -24.93
C VAL A 101 -7.68 -6.37 -26.14
N ASN A 102 -8.52 -6.57 -27.15
CA ASN A 102 -8.66 -5.64 -28.27
C ASN A 102 -9.69 -4.54 -27.93
N ASP A 103 -9.75 -3.49 -28.75
CA ASP A 103 -10.68 -2.36 -28.58
C ASP A 103 -12.10 -2.67 -29.06
N GLU A 104 -12.34 -3.89 -29.58
CA GLU A 104 -13.61 -4.26 -30.19
C GLU A 104 -14.70 -4.43 -29.14
N ARG A 105 -15.80 -3.69 -29.34
CA ARG A 105 -17.07 -3.84 -28.61
C ARG A 105 -17.96 -4.86 -29.29
#